data_AF-A0A226ES41-F1
#
_entry.id   AF-A0A226ES41-F1
#
_cell.length_a   1.000
_cell.length_b   1.000
_cell.length_c   1.000
_cell.angle_alpha   90.00
_cell.angle_beta   90.00
_cell.angle_gamma   90.00
#
_symmetry.space_group_name_H-M   'P 1'
#
loop_
_entity.id
_entity.type
_entity.pdbx_description
1 polymer ?
#
loop_
_entity_poly.entity_id
_entity_poly.type
_entity_poly.pdbx_seq_one_letter_code
_entity_poly.pdbx_strand_id
1 'polypeptide(L)'
;MGEERTNGIWGTPLFRVLRWVPVIFMVVTMLWGYYVFVVQICLFEMDSLWGKSFTLVIYHLSFIFFFWAHFKTMITYCKPVPPEFKIPQAWVNNCIAFDNYKFFVLFVNYAFTYCFLVTCLALPYFIQAWNEEIRTLGQHQIMSGFFVVVIWLILVTPLYATHLYLVRMNRSTVEFSYPPIFTTGPDKKGFSLGIFDNIAEVFGRDKRKWAFPIFSSLGDGITFPTRYSRLRSTNEECSPISANVDP
;
A
#
# COMPACT_ATOMS: atom_id res chain seq x y z
N MET A 1 18.32 2.66 35.21
CA MET A 1 17.53 3.81 35.70
C MET A 1 17.57 4.94 34.68
N GLY A 2 16.99 4.70 33.49
CA GLY A 2 17.06 5.65 32.37
C GLY A 2 15.98 5.43 31.29
N GLU A 3 14.93 4.67 31.59
CA GLU A 3 13.88 4.29 30.64
C GLU A 3 12.56 5.07 30.86
N GLU A 4 12.54 6.01 31.80
CA GLU A 4 11.34 6.83 32.10
C GLU A 4 11.30 8.18 31.36
N ARG A 5 12.34 8.58 30.62
CA ARG A 5 12.44 9.92 30.01
C ARG A 5 12.11 10.00 28.51
N THR A 6 11.40 9.02 27.95
CA THR A 6 10.92 9.05 26.54
C THR A 6 9.40 9.08 26.41
N ASN A 7 8.66 9.19 27.51
CA ASN A 7 7.24 9.56 27.50
C ASN A 7 7.08 11.08 27.39
N GLY A 8 7.70 11.70 26.38
CA GLY A 8 7.47 13.11 26.05
C GLY A 8 6.00 13.36 25.66
N ILE A 9 5.70 14.58 25.19
CA ILE A 9 4.38 15.04 24.69
C ILE A 9 3.59 13.98 23.90
N TRP A 10 4.29 13.13 23.14
CA TRP A 10 3.81 11.99 22.36
C TRP A 10 3.14 10.84 23.15
N GLY A 11 3.39 10.73 24.45
CA GLY A 11 2.82 9.72 25.35
C GLY A 11 1.50 10.14 26.01
N THR A 12 1.07 11.39 25.82
CA THR A 12 -0.17 11.89 26.43
C THR A 12 -1.42 11.25 25.78
N PRO A 13 -2.53 11.08 26.51
CA PRO A 13 -3.78 10.54 25.97
C PRO A 13 -4.28 11.31 24.74
N LEU A 14 -4.06 12.62 24.71
CA LEU A 14 -4.41 13.50 23.59
C LEU A 14 -3.70 13.09 22.29
N PHE A 15 -2.37 12.95 22.31
CA PHE A 15 -1.60 12.58 21.12
C PHE A 15 -1.91 11.15 20.64
N ARG A 16 -2.30 10.26 21.56
CA ARG A 16 -2.79 8.91 21.21
C ARG A 16 -4.09 8.98 20.40
N VAL A 17 -5.02 9.89 20.74
CA VAL A 17 -6.27 10.10 20.00
C VAL A 17 -6.02 10.82 18.67
N LEU A 18 -5.18 11.86 18.66
CA LEU A 18 -4.89 12.64 17.44
C LEU A 18 -4.27 11.80 16.32
N ARG A 19 -3.53 10.73 16.65
CA ARG A 19 -2.99 9.78 15.67
C ARG A 19 -4.07 9.06 14.84
N TRP A 20 -5.30 8.95 15.35
CA TRP A 20 -6.40 8.30 14.65
C TRP A 20 -7.19 9.25 13.76
N VAL A 21 -6.97 10.56 13.85
CA VAL A 21 -7.70 11.56 13.04
C VAL A 21 -7.61 11.27 11.53
N PRO A 22 -6.44 10.99 10.93
CA PRO A 22 -6.36 10.68 9.51
C PRO A 22 -7.15 9.42 9.12
N VAL A 23 -7.19 8.42 10.01
CA VAL A 23 -7.89 7.16 9.80
C VAL A 23 -9.40 7.37 9.85
N ILE A 24 -9.87 8.08 10.87
CA ILE A 24 -11.29 8.41 11.02
C ILE A 24 -11.77 9.25 9.83
N PHE A 25 -10.98 10.25 9.42
CA PHE A 25 -11.28 11.08 8.25
C PHE A 25 -11.42 10.27 6.97
N MET A 26 -10.50 9.32 6.73
CA MET A 26 -10.56 8.38 5.61
C MET A 26 -11.85 7.55 5.65
N VAL A 27 -12.16 6.91 6.79
CA VAL A 27 -13.34 6.06 6.94
C VAL A 27 -14.64 6.85 6.73
N VAL A 28 -14.75 8.06 7.31
CA VAL A 28 -15.92 8.93 7.10
C VAL A 28 -16.08 9.30 5.63
N THR A 29 -14.99 9.68 4.96
CA THR A 29 -15.01 10.02 3.54
C THR A 29 -15.41 8.82 2.67
N MET A 30 -14.93 7.61 3.01
CA MET A 30 -15.31 6.38 2.33
C MET A 30 -16.79 6.04 2.49
N LEU A 31 -17.33 6.15 3.71
CA LEU A 31 -18.74 5.85 3.97
C LEU A 31 -19.67 6.85 3.26
N TRP A 32 -19.32 8.13 3.28
CA TRP A 32 -20.05 9.15 2.54
C TRP A 32 -19.97 8.92 1.02
N GLY A 33 -18.77 8.63 0.50
CA GLY A 33 -18.58 8.31 -0.92
C GLY A 33 -19.35 7.05 -1.36
N TYR A 34 -19.45 6.05 -0.49
CA TYR A 34 -20.27 4.86 -0.70
C TYR A 34 -21.75 5.20 -0.83
N TYR A 35 -22.26 6.05 0.07
CA TYR A 35 -23.63 6.55 -0.02
C TYR A 35 -23.87 7.29 -1.35
N VAL A 36 -22.99 8.22 -1.73
CA VAL A 36 -23.13 8.97 -2.99
C VAL A 36 -23.13 8.02 -4.20
N PHE A 37 -22.17 7.10 -4.27
CA PHE A 37 -22.05 6.22 -5.44
C PHE A 37 -23.18 5.19 -5.54
N VAL A 38 -23.52 4.52 -4.44
CA VAL A 38 -24.55 3.47 -4.45
C VAL A 38 -25.94 4.08 -4.51
N VAL A 39 -26.26 5.04 -3.65
CA VAL A 39 -27.62 5.55 -3.53
C VAL A 39 -27.92 6.59 -4.62
N GLN A 40 -27.09 7.64 -4.72
CA GLN A 40 -27.38 8.69 -5.70
C GLN A 40 -27.16 8.21 -7.12
N ILE A 41 -25.97 7.68 -7.44
CA ILE A 41 -25.66 7.29 -8.82
C ILE A 41 -26.35 5.98 -9.22
N CYS A 42 -26.08 4.87 -8.51
CA CYS A 42 -26.55 3.56 -8.97
C CYS A 42 -28.04 3.32 -8.74
N LEU A 43 -28.63 3.76 -7.63
CA LEU A 43 -30.04 3.50 -7.35
C LEU A 43 -30.96 4.53 -8.04
N PHE A 44 -30.66 5.83 -7.92
CA PHE A 44 -31.55 6.89 -8.42
C PHE A 44 -31.33 7.31 -9.87
N GLU A 45 -30.09 7.37 -10.36
CA GLU A 45 -29.83 7.87 -11.73
C GLU A 45 -29.63 6.77 -12.78
N MET A 46 -29.25 5.55 -12.38
CA MET A 46 -28.99 4.47 -13.33
C MET A 46 -30.27 3.67 -13.65
N ASP A 47 -30.84 3.85 -14.83
CA ASP A 47 -32.07 3.16 -15.25
C ASP A 47 -31.84 1.70 -15.67
N SER A 48 -30.72 1.41 -16.33
CA SER A 48 -30.42 0.06 -16.83
C SER A 48 -30.17 -0.91 -15.68
N LEU A 49 -31.05 -1.90 -15.51
CA LEU A 49 -30.93 -2.94 -14.48
C LEU A 49 -29.63 -3.75 -14.64
N TRP A 50 -29.25 -4.07 -15.88
CA TRP A 50 -28.03 -4.80 -16.20
C TRP A 50 -26.79 -3.97 -15.86
N GLY A 51 -26.76 -2.70 -16.28
CA GLY A 51 -25.69 -1.76 -15.94
C GLY A 51 -25.55 -1.58 -14.42
N LYS A 52 -26.68 -1.44 -13.72
CA LYS A 52 -26.76 -1.29 -12.27
C LYS A 52 -26.17 -2.49 -11.55
N SER A 53 -26.61 -3.69 -11.92
CA SER A 53 -26.13 -4.93 -11.29
C SER A 53 -24.63 -5.13 -11.48
N PHE A 54 -24.13 -4.97 -12.71
CA PHE A 54 -22.70 -5.13 -13.00
C PHE A 54 -21.83 -4.09 -12.29
N THR A 55 -22.26 -2.82 -12.33
CA THR A 55 -21.55 -1.71 -11.68
C THR A 55 -21.50 -1.89 -10.17
N LEU A 56 -22.62 -2.26 -9.54
CA LEU A 56 -22.67 -2.51 -8.11
C LEU A 56 -21.74 -3.66 -7.71
N VAL A 57 -21.72 -4.77 -8.46
CA VAL A 57 -20.83 -5.91 -8.14
C VAL A 57 -19.37 -5.49 -8.17
N ILE A 58 -18.92 -4.83 -9.24
CA ILE A 58 -17.53 -4.38 -9.36
C ILE A 58 -17.18 -3.35 -8.27
N TYR A 59 -18.10 -2.42 -8.03
CA TYR A 59 -17.92 -1.40 -7.00
C TYR A 59 -17.76 -2.03 -5.61
N HIS A 60 -18.63 -2.96 -5.21
CA HIS A 60 -18.54 -3.61 -3.91
C HIS A 60 -17.28 -4.46 -3.76
N LEU A 61 -16.89 -5.21 -4.81
CA LEU A 61 -15.64 -5.97 -4.79
C LEU A 61 -14.45 -5.04 -4.56
N SER A 62 -14.36 -3.94 -5.33
CA SER A 62 -13.27 -2.96 -5.16
C SER A 62 -13.28 -2.30 -3.78
N PHE A 63 -14.46 -1.94 -3.25
CA PHE A 63 -14.62 -1.36 -1.91
C PHE A 63 -14.17 -2.33 -0.81
N ILE A 64 -14.57 -3.61 -0.89
CA ILE A 64 -14.19 -4.64 0.09
C ILE A 64 -12.67 -4.84 0.10
N PHE A 65 -12.03 -4.99 -1.08
CA PHE A 65 -10.59 -5.17 -1.16
C PHE A 65 -9.81 -3.96 -0.66
N PHE A 66 -10.28 -2.75 -1.00
CA PHE A 66 -9.69 -1.50 -0.53
C PHE A 66 -9.77 -1.39 1.00
N PHE A 67 -10.95 -1.59 1.58
CA PHE A 67 -11.14 -1.52 3.03
C PHE A 67 -10.37 -2.62 3.76
N TRP A 68 -10.35 -3.85 3.24
CA TRP A 68 -9.62 -4.96 3.84
C TRP A 68 -8.11 -4.71 3.87
N ALA A 69 -7.53 -4.21 2.77
CA ALA A 69 -6.12 -3.86 2.72
C ALA A 69 -5.78 -2.68 3.65
N HIS A 70 -6.66 -1.66 3.72
CA HIS A 70 -6.50 -0.55 4.65
C HIS A 70 -6.47 -1.02 6.12
N PHE A 71 -7.48 -1.81 6.51
CA PHE A 71 -7.59 -2.34 7.87
C PHE A 71 -6.36 -3.19 8.25
N LYS A 72 -5.91 -4.05 7.34
CA LYS A 72 -4.70 -4.87 7.54
C LYS A 72 -3.43 -4.04 7.67
N THR A 73 -3.32 -2.95 6.91
CA THR A 73 -2.17 -2.03 7.01
C THR A 73 -2.09 -1.37 8.38
N MET A 74 -3.24 -0.94 8.92
CA MET A 74 -3.32 -0.20 10.19
C MET A 74 -3.13 -1.07 11.42
N ILE A 75 -3.66 -2.30 11.42
CA ILE A 75 -3.70 -3.15 12.62
C ILE A 75 -2.51 -4.11 12.71
N THR A 76 -1.84 -4.39 11.60
CA THR A 76 -0.68 -5.29 11.64
C THR A 76 0.46 -4.64 12.40
N TYR A 77 0.80 -5.24 13.55
CA TYR A 77 1.91 -4.84 14.39
C TYR A 77 3.26 -5.17 13.73
N CYS A 78 4.16 -4.19 13.72
CA CYS A 78 5.54 -4.39 13.29
C CYS A 78 6.35 -4.97 14.44
N LYS A 79 7.09 -6.05 14.19
CA LYS A 79 7.95 -6.66 15.21
C LYS A 79 8.97 -5.62 15.72
N PRO A 80 9.31 -5.65 17.02
CA PRO A 80 10.30 -4.74 17.57
C PRO A 80 11.65 -4.95 16.88
N VAL A 81 12.32 -3.85 16.60
CA VAL A 81 13.65 -3.88 15.99
C VAL A 81 14.65 -4.37 17.05
N PRO A 82 15.56 -5.30 16.71
CA PRO A 82 16.60 -5.74 17.63
C PRO A 82 17.38 -4.54 18.24
N PRO A 83 17.76 -4.60 19.53
CA PRO A 83 18.32 -3.47 20.26
C PRO A 83 19.64 -2.94 19.66
N GLU A 84 20.32 -3.73 18.84
CA GLU A 84 21.55 -3.39 18.13
C GLU A 84 21.37 -2.18 17.19
N PHE A 85 20.15 -1.97 16.66
CA PHE A 85 19.85 -0.91 15.68
C PHE A 85 19.44 0.44 16.31
N LYS A 86 19.31 0.53 17.64
CA LYS A 86 19.07 1.78 18.43
C LYS A 86 17.97 2.73 17.88
N ILE A 87 16.80 2.21 17.53
CA ILE A 87 15.65 3.01 17.06
C ILE A 87 14.65 3.25 18.20
N PRO A 88 14.18 4.48 18.48
CA PRO A 88 13.25 4.70 19.58
C PRO A 88 11.86 4.07 19.33
N GLN A 89 11.35 3.31 20.29
CA GLN A 89 10.10 2.52 20.19
C GLN A 89 8.85 3.33 19.77
N ALA A 90 8.80 4.62 20.12
CA ALA A 90 7.69 5.51 19.77
C ALA A 90 7.49 5.66 18.24
N TRP A 91 8.54 5.49 17.46
CA TRP A 91 8.50 5.56 15.99
C TRP A 91 8.03 4.22 15.39
N VAL A 92 8.39 3.10 16.02
CA VAL A 92 8.12 1.73 15.51
C VAL A 92 6.63 1.39 15.46
N ASN A 93 5.84 1.83 16.45
CA ASN A 93 4.42 1.48 16.61
C ASN A 93 3.47 2.11 15.57
N ASN A 94 3.98 2.81 14.56
CA ASN A 94 3.19 3.45 13.49
C ASN A 94 3.86 3.36 12.12
N CYS A 95 4.98 2.65 12.01
CA CYS A 95 5.76 2.60 10.79
C CYS A 95 5.22 1.56 9.81
N ILE A 96 5.37 1.88 8.52
CA ILE A 96 5.32 0.87 7.46
C ILE A 96 6.71 0.22 7.42
N ALA A 97 6.76 -1.07 7.72
CA ALA A 97 7.96 -1.89 7.82
C ALA A 97 7.71 -3.27 7.22
N PHE A 98 8.65 -4.19 7.38
CA PHE A 98 8.60 -5.52 6.76
C PHE A 98 7.24 -6.25 6.94
N ASP A 99 6.70 -6.30 8.17
CA ASP A 99 5.50 -7.08 8.48
C ASP A 99 4.21 -6.54 7.83
N ASN A 100 4.12 -5.23 7.57
CA ASN A 100 2.93 -4.59 7.02
C ASN A 100 3.14 -3.95 5.62
N TYR A 101 4.36 -3.97 5.07
CA TYR A 101 4.67 -3.34 3.78
C TYR A 101 3.84 -3.90 2.63
N LYS A 102 3.65 -5.22 2.57
CA LYS A 102 2.78 -5.85 1.57
C LYS A 102 1.35 -5.28 1.64
N PHE A 103 0.79 -5.14 2.84
CA PHE A 103 -0.55 -4.61 3.04
C PHE A 103 -0.63 -3.15 2.60
N PHE A 104 0.39 -2.36 2.91
CA PHE A 104 0.47 -0.98 2.47
C PHE A 104 0.53 -0.86 0.93
N VAL A 105 1.36 -1.64 0.25
CA VAL A 105 1.42 -1.64 -1.23
C VAL A 105 0.07 -2.05 -1.82
N LEU A 106 -0.59 -3.06 -1.26
CA LEU A 106 -1.94 -3.45 -1.68
C LEU A 106 -2.96 -2.34 -1.44
N PHE A 107 -2.92 -1.70 -0.28
CA PHE A 107 -3.79 -0.57 0.06
C PHE A 107 -3.64 0.56 -0.96
N VAL A 108 -2.42 0.98 -1.28
CA VAL A 108 -2.17 2.05 -2.27
C VAL A 108 -2.64 1.64 -3.67
N ASN A 109 -2.39 0.39 -4.08
CA ASN A 109 -2.84 -0.11 -5.38
C ASN A 109 -4.38 -0.13 -5.48
N TYR A 110 -5.06 -0.67 -4.47
CA TYR A 110 -6.53 -0.69 -4.44
C TYR A 110 -7.13 0.70 -4.30
N ALA A 111 -6.49 1.62 -3.57
CA ALA A 111 -6.91 3.01 -3.49
C ALA A 111 -6.89 3.67 -4.89
N PHE A 112 -5.78 3.53 -5.62
CA PHE A 112 -5.66 4.05 -6.98
C PHE A 112 -6.71 3.42 -7.92
N THR A 113 -6.84 2.09 -7.94
CA THR A 113 -7.82 1.41 -8.79
C THR A 113 -9.25 1.80 -8.44
N TYR A 114 -9.59 1.91 -7.16
CA TYR A 114 -10.91 2.34 -6.70
C TYR A 114 -11.22 3.78 -7.11
N CYS A 115 -10.31 4.73 -6.84
CA CYS A 115 -10.50 6.13 -7.23
C CYS A 115 -10.62 6.29 -8.74
N PHE A 116 -9.78 5.57 -9.52
CA PHE A 116 -9.85 5.59 -10.98
C PHE A 116 -11.18 5.03 -11.48
N LEU A 117 -11.58 3.85 -10.99
CA LEU A 117 -12.84 3.20 -11.32
C LEU A 117 -14.04 4.13 -11.03
N VAL A 118 -14.12 4.66 -9.80
CA VAL A 118 -15.22 5.54 -9.38
C VAL A 118 -15.24 6.82 -10.21
N THR A 119 -14.09 7.42 -10.52
CA THR A 119 -14.01 8.59 -11.39
C THR A 119 -14.56 8.28 -12.78
N CYS A 120 -14.12 7.19 -13.41
CA CYS A 120 -14.61 6.79 -14.73
C CYS A 120 -16.12 6.51 -14.74
N LEU A 121 -16.62 5.80 -13.74
CA LEU A 121 -18.04 5.46 -13.64
C LEU A 121 -18.92 6.67 -13.30
N ALA A 122 -18.43 7.62 -12.50
CA ALA A 122 -19.17 8.80 -12.08
C ALA A 122 -19.13 9.95 -13.10
N LEU A 123 -18.16 9.97 -14.02
CA LEU A 123 -18.00 11.04 -15.03
C LEU A 123 -19.28 11.33 -15.85
N PRO A 124 -20.00 10.35 -16.44
CA PRO A 124 -21.22 10.66 -17.19
C PRO A 124 -22.30 11.30 -16.31
N TYR A 125 -22.44 10.85 -15.06
CA TYR A 125 -23.41 11.40 -14.10
C TYR A 125 -23.01 12.79 -13.60
N PHE A 126 -21.70 13.04 -13.46
CA PHE A 126 -21.19 14.37 -13.18
C PHE A 126 -21.54 15.35 -14.31
N ILE A 127 -21.40 14.95 -15.57
CA ILE A 127 -21.75 15.79 -16.73
C ILE A 127 -23.26 16.10 -16.73
N GLN A 128 -24.11 15.09 -16.48
CA GLN A 128 -25.56 15.30 -16.38
C GLN A 128 -25.93 16.22 -15.20
N ALA A 129 -25.28 16.04 -14.04
CA ALA A 129 -25.49 16.91 -12.87
C ALA A 129 -25.02 18.35 -13.15
N TRP A 130 -23.96 18.52 -13.93
CA TRP A 130 -23.44 19.82 -14.34
C TRP A 130 -24.39 20.54 -15.30
N ASN A 131 -25.04 19.80 -16.19
CA ASN A 131 -26.06 20.32 -17.11
C ASN A 131 -27.44 20.52 -16.46
N GLU A 132 -27.56 20.35 -15.14
CA GLU A 132 -28.81 20.50 -14.37
C GLU A 132 -29.92 19.51 -14.78
N GLU A 133 -29.54 18.35 -15.35
CA GLU A 133 -30.48 17.31 -15.78
C GLU A 133 -30.96 16.42 -14.60
N ILE A 134 -30.20 16.40 -13.50
CA ILE A 134 -30.45 15.56 -12.31
C ILE A 134 -31.21 16.34 -11.23
N ARG A 135 -32.08 15.65 -10.47
CA ARG A 135 -32.86 16.23 -9.35
C ARG A 135 -31.95 16.98 -8.36
N THR A 136 -32.40 18.15 -7.91
CA THR A 136 -31.63 19.11 -7.09
C THR A 136 -30.99 18.51 -5.82
N LEU A 137 -31.65 17.57 -5.14
CA LEU A 137 -31.11 16.96 -3.91
C LEU A 137 -29.88 16.06 -4.17
N GLY A 138 -29.86 15.34 -5.31
CA GLY A 138 -28.77 14.45 -5.71
C GLY A 138 -27.63 15.18 -6.41
N GLN A 139 -27.95 16.25 -7.14
CA GLN A 139 -27.01 17.04 -7.94
C GLN A 139 -25.79 17.50 -7.13
N HIS A 140 -26.01 18.19 -6.00
CA HIS A 140 -24.91 18.70 -5.18
C HIS A 140 -24.04 17.57 -4.59
N GLN A 141 -24.64 16.43 -4.25
CA GLN A 141 -23.93 15.29 -3.69
C GLN A 141 -23.06 14.59 -4.75
N ILE A 142 -23.58 14.41 -5.97
CA ILE A 142 -22.83 13.84 -7.10
C ILE A 142 -21.68 14.77 -7.50
N MET A 143 -21.93 16.08 -7.61
CA MET A 143 -20.89 17.06 -7.95
C MET A 143 -19.77 17.08 -6.91
N SER A 144 -20.11 17.23 -5.63
CA SER A 144 -19.11 17.25 -4.56
C SER A 144 -18.36 15.92 -4.44
N GLY A 145 -19.08 14.79 -4.56
CA GLY A 145 -18.47 13.45 -4.56
C GLY A 145 -17.47 13.25 -5.69
N PHE A 146 -17.78 13.76 -6.89
CA PHE A 146 -16.88 13.70 -8.05
C PHE A 146 -15.58 14.47 -7.81
N PHE A 147 -15.65 15.71 -7.30
CA PHE A 147 -14.45 16.48 -6.97
C PHE A 147 -13.61 15.81 -5.89
N VAL A 148 -14.24 15.25 -4.85
CA VAL A 148 -13.54 14.55 -3.77
C VAL A 148 -12.78 13.34 -4.32
N VAL A 149 -13.39 12.50 -5.16
CA VAL A 149 -12.69 11.32 -5.71
C VAL A 149 -11.57 11.71 -6.67
N VAL A 150 -11.71 12.78 -7.45
CA VAL A 150 -10.66 13.29 -8.33
C VAL A 150 -9.47 13.84 -7.52
N ILE A 151 -9.72 14.56 -6.43
CA ILE A 151 -8.66 15.02 -5.51
C ILE A 151 -7.91 13.82 -4.93
N TRP A 152 -8.63 12.81 -4.44
CA TRP A 152 -8.00 11.59 -3.94
C TRP A 152 -7.20 10.85 -5.02
N LEU A 153 -7.70 10.79 -6.25
CA LEU A 153 -7.00 10.19 -7.39
C LEU A 153 -5.67 10.91 -7.66
N ILE A 154 -5.68 12.24 -7.67
CA ILE A 154 -4.47 13.05 -7.85
C ILE A 154 -3.48 12.80 -6.71
N LEU A 155 -3.95 12.78 -5.46
CA LEU A 155 -3.11 12.57 -4.28
C LEU A 155 -2.50 11.16 -4.22
N VAL A 156 -3.24 10.13 -4.61
CA VAL A 156 -2.78 8.73 -4.52
C VAL A 156 -1.87 8.33 -5.68
N THR A 157 -2.00 8.97 -6.84
CA THR A 157 -1.20 8.67 -8.04
C THR A 157 0.32 8.69 -7.83
N PRO A 158 0.94 9.74 -7.24
CA PRO A 158 2.39 9.76 -7.01
C PRO A 158 2.83 8.69 -6.01
N LEU A 159 2.00 8.39 -5.00
CA LEU A 159 2.27 7.33 -4.03
C LEU A 159 2.25 5.96 -4.72
N TYR A 160 1.25 5.71 -5.55
CA TYR A 160 1.13 4.49 -6.35
C TYR A 160 2.34 4.30 -7.29
N ALA A 161 2.69 5.32 -8.07
CA ALA A 161 3.81 5.27 -9.00
C ALA A 161 5.14 5.01 -8.29
N THR A 162 5.36 5.67 -7.15
CA THR A 162 6.58 5.50 -6.35
C THR A 162 6.68 4.07 -5.81
N HIS A 163 5.63 3.53 -5.21
CA HIS A 163 5.69 2.18 -4.63
C HIS A 163 5.74 1.07 -5.68
N LEU A 164 5.15 1.26 -6.86
CA LEU A 164 5.39 0.37 -7.99
C LEU A 164 6.88 0.33 -8.37
N TYR A 165 7.54 1.49 -8.42
CA TYR A 165 8.97 1.57 -8.73
C TYR A 165 9.83 0.94 -7.63
N LEU A 166 9.54 1.24 -6.36
CA LEU A 166 10.28 0.74 -5.21
C LEU A 166 10.24 -0.79 -5.10
N VAL A 167 9.05 -1.39 -5.24
CA VAL A 167 8.88 -2.85 -5.23
C VAL A 167 9.67 -3.49 -6.38
N ARG A 168 9.60 -2.92 -7.60
CA ARG A 168 10.34 -3.45 -8.75
C ARG A 168 11.86 -3.41 -8.56
N MET A 169 12.35 -2.45 -7.78
CA MET A 169 13.79 -2.23 -7.59
C MET A 169 14.33 -2.88 -6.30
N ASN A 170 13.46 -3.44 -5.47
CA ASN A 170 13.73 -3.86 -4.10
C ASN A 170 14.42 -2.77 -3.29
N ARG A 171 13.71 -1.66 -3.11
CA ARG A 171 14.16 -0.52 -2.31
C ARG A 171 13.07 0.00 -1.39
N SER A 172 13.46 0.46 -0.21
CA SER A 172 12.59 1.27 0.66
C SER A 172 12.60 2.76 0.24
N THR A 173 11.65 3.54 0.78
CA THR A 173 11.61 4.99 0.57
C THR A 173 12.85 5.69 1.15
N VAL A 174 13.40 5.16 2.26
CA VAL A 174 14.64 5.68 2.84
C VAL A 174 15.81 5.40 1.92
N GLU A 175 15.92 4.19 1.38
CA GLU A 175 16.97 3.78 0.44
C GLU A 175 16.91 4.49 -0.91
N PHE A 176 15.72 4.97 -1.29
CA PHE A 176 15.55 5.82 -2.46
C PHE A 176 16.28 7.16 -2.30
N SER A 177 16.16 7.77 -1.12
CA SER A 177 16.82 9.05 -0.78
C SER A 177 18.29 8.86 -0.40
N TYR A 178 18.60 7.80 0.34
CA TYR A 178 19.91 7.54 0.93
C TYR A 178 20.36 6.11 0.61
N PRO A 179 21.25 5.92 -0.37
CA PRO A 179 21.69 4.59 -0.77
C PRO A 179 22.31 3.81 0.39
N PRO A 180 22.02 2.50 0.53
CA PRO A 180 22.70 1.67 1.51
C PRO A 180 24.19 1.57 1.20
N ILE A 181 25.01 1.63 2.25
CA ILE A 181 26.46 1.56 2.17
C ILE A 181 26.89 0.13 2.48
N PHE A 182 27.50 -0.53 1.48
CA PHE A 182 28.08 -1.87 1.62
C PHE A 182 29.59 -1.76 1.84
N THR A 183 30.25 -2.91 2.07
CA THR A 183 31.71 -2.99 2.19
C THR A 183 32.44 -2.45 0.95
N THR A 184 31.82 -2.53 -0.22
CA THR A 184 32.33 -2.00 -1.50
C THR A 184 31.96 -0.53 -1.75
N GLY A 185 31.27 0.13 -0.81
CA GLY A 185 30.75 1.50 -0.95
C GLY A 185 29.23 1.55 -1.19
N PRO A 186 28.69 2.75 -1.50
CA PRO A 186 27.25 2.95 -1.73
C PRO A 186 26.73 2.23 -2.98
N ASP A 187 25.71 1.38 -2.85
CA ASP A 187 25.08 0.69 -4.00
C ASP A 187 23.54 0.74 -3.90
N LYS A 188 22.90 1.54 -4.76
CA LYS A 188 21.43 1.64 -4.87
C LYS A 188 20.76 0.33 -5.29
N LYS A 189 21.50 -0.60 -5.90
CA LYS A 189 21.00 -1.90 -6.36
C LYS A 189 21.53 -3.05 -5.51
N GLY A 190 22.08 -2.78 -4.33
CA GLY A 190 22.68 -3.81 -3.48
C GLY A 190 21.72 -4.93 -3.08
N PHE A 191 20.43 -4.63 -2.88
CA PHE A 191 19.38 -5.61 -2.60
C PHE A 191 18.58 -6.02 -3.85
N SER A 192 18.92 -5.50 -5.03
CA SER A 192 18.17 -5.80 -6.25
C SER A 192 18.57 -7.18 -6.79
N LEU A 193 17.59 -8.06 -6.87
CA LEU A 193 17.72 -9.45 -7.30
C LEU A 193 17.26 -9.66 -8.76
N GLY A 194 16.38 -8.79 -9.24
CA GLY A 194 15.72 -8.89 -10.54
C GLY A 194 14.22 -8.63 -10.36
N ILE A 195 13.53 -8.12 -11.37
CA ILE A 195 12.18 -7.57 -11.21
C ILE A 195 11.21 -8.58 -10.56
N PHE A 196 11.19 -9.82 -11.03
CA PHE A 196 10.29 -10.84 -10.49
C PHE A 196 10.65 -11.27 -9.07
N ASP A 197 11.94 -11.44 -8.77
CA ASP A 197 12.40 -11.82 -7.44
C ASP A 197 12.17 -10.69 -6.44
N ASN A 198 12.40 -9.44 -6.84
CA ASN A 198 12.12 -8.25 -6.04
C ASN A 198 10.63 -8.16 -5.66
N ILE A 199 9.73 -8.46 -6.62
CA ILE A 199 8.29 -8.54 -6.35
C ILE A 199 7.98 -9.73 -5.42
N ALA A 200 8.64 -10.87 -5.63
CA ALA A 200 8.44 -12.06 -4.81
C ALA A 200 8.92 -11.87 -3.36
N GLU A 201 9.92 -11.04 -3.10
CA GLU A 201 10.33 -10.69 -1.71
C GLU A 201 9.16 -10.05 -0.93
N VAL A 202 8.33 -9.23 -1.60
CA VAL A 202 7.18 -8.54 -0.96
C VAL A 202 5.91 -9.39 -0.99
N PHE A 203 5.61 -10.02 -2.12
CA PHE A 203 4.33 -10.72 -2.34
C PHE A 203 4.40 -12.23 -2.12
N GLY A 204 5.60 -12.79 -1.99
CA GLY A 204 5.84 -14.23 -1.88
C GLY A 204 5.84 -14.95 -3.22
N ARG A 205 6.22 -16.23 -3.19
CA ARG A 205 6.25 -17.10 -4.39
C ARG A 205 4.87 -17.60 -4.81
N ASP A 206 3.92 -17.71 -3.88
CA ASP A 206 2.54 -18.14 -4.18
C ASP A 206 1.72 -16.98 -4.75
N LYS A 207 1.61 -16.92 -6.08
CA LYS A 207 0.88 -15.88 -6.82
C LYS A 207 -0.60 -15.77 -6.45
N ARG A 208 -1.21 -16.85 -5.96
CA ARG A 208 -2.64 -16.84 -5.56
C ARG A 208 -2.89 -15.90 -4.38
N LYS A 209 -1.88 -15.63 -3.56
CA LYS A 209 -1.95 -14.75 -2.39
C LYS A 209 -1.59 -13.30 -2.71
N TRP A 210 -1.20 -12.98 -3.94
CA TRP A 210 -0.71 -11.65 -4.29
C TRP A 210 -1.80 -10.58 -4.13
N ALA A 211 -3.01 -10.88 -4.61
CA ALA A 211 -4.16 -9.98 -4.51
C ALA A 211 -4.88 -10.01 -3.15
N PHE A 212 -4.36 -10.71 -2.15
CA PHE A 212 -5.00 -10.80 -0.84
C PHE A 212 -4.10 -10.20 0.23
N PRO A 213 -4.66 -9.40 1.17
CA PRO A 213 -3.91 -8.82 2.28
C PRO A 213 -3.67 -9.86 3.38
N ILE A 214 -3.01 -10.95 3.00
CA ILE A 214 -2.55 -12.05 3.83
C ILE A 214 -1.01 -12.02 3.79
N PHE A 215 -0.35 -12.21 4.94
CA PHE A 215 1.11 -12.16 4.99
C PHE A 215 1.72 -13.26 4.11
N SER A 216 2.67 -12.87 3.24
CA SER A 216 3.40 -13.81 2.39
C SER A 216 4.77 -13.27 1.94
N SER A 217 5.27 -12.21 2.58
CA SER A 217 6.62 -11.69 2.31
C SER A 217 7.67 -12.75 2.64
N LEU A 218 8.80 -12.73 1.92
CA LEU A 218 9.92 -13.65 2.14
C LEU A 218 10.91 -13.06 3.14
N GLY A 219 11.61 -13.92 3.88
CA GLY A 219 12.61 -13.51 4.87
C GLY A 219 12.06 -13.28 6.27
N ASP A 220 12.94 -12.82 7.15
CA ASP A 220 12.68 -12.56 8.57
C ASP A 220 12.50 -11.07 8.90
N GLY A 221 12.79 -10.19 7.93
CA GLY A 221 12.78 -8.74 8.09
C GLY A 221 14.06 -8.16 8.72
N ILE A 222 15.09 -8.99 8.94
CA ILE A 222 16.37 -8.62 9.55
C ILE A 222 17.50 -8.82 8.54
N THR A 223 17.52 -9.98 7.87
CA THR A 223 18.55 -10.35 6.90
C THR A 223 17.94 -10.42 5.51
N PHE A 224 18.48 -9.65 4.58
CA PHE A 224 18.00 -9.58 3.20
C PHE A 224 19.06 -10.08 2.22
N PRO A 225 18.68 -10.87 1.21
CA PRO A 225 19.60 -11.31 0.17
C PRO A 225 20.16 -10.10 -0.60
N THR A 226 21.47 -10.13 -0.86
CA THR A 226 22.16 -9.09 -1.63
C THR A 226 22.50 -9.59 -3.03
N ARG A 227 22.64 -8.67 -4.00
CA ARG A 227 23.09 -8.98 -5.35
C ARG A 227 24.43 -9.73 -5.34
N TYR A 228 25.34 -9.35 -4.45
CA TYR A 228 26.65 -9.99 -4.32
C TYR A 228 26.54 -11.42 -3.77
N SER A 229 25.73 -11.65 -2.74
CA SER A 229 25.51 -13.00 -2.19
C SER A 229 24.95 -13.97 -3.24
N ARG A 230 24.06 -13.49 -4.13
CA ARG A 230 23.52 -14.26 -5.25
C ARG A 230 24.57 -14.58 -6.32
N LEU A 231 25.42 -13.62 -6.69
CA LEU A 231 26.49 -13.85 -7.66
C LEU A 231 27.51 -14.87 -7.15
N ARG A 232 27.79 -14.84 -5.85
CA ARG A 232 28.68 -15.82 -5.22
C ARG A 232 28.08 -17.22 -5.26
N SER A 233 26.81 -17.39 -4.90
CA SER A 233 26.17 -18.71 -4.94
C SER A 233 26.15 -19.29 -6.36
N THR A 234 25.87 -18.48 -7.39
CA THR A 234 25.89 -18.95 -8.79
C THR A 234 27.28 -19.37 -9.25
N ASN A 235 28.34 -18.70 -8.77
CA ASN A 235 29.71 -19.05 -9.13
C ASN A 235 30.20 -20.33 -8.43
N GLU A 236 29.76 -20.57 -7.19
CA GLU A 236 30.05 -21.80 -6.45
C GLU A 236 29.31 -23.02 -7.07
N GLU A 237 28.08 -22.84 -7.55
CA GLU A 237 27.30 -23.90 -8.22
C GLU A 237 27.83 -24.27 -9.62
N CYS A 238 28.45 -23.31 -10.32
CA CYS A 238 29.03 -23.49 -11.66
C CYS A 238 30.51 -23.88 -11.63
N SER A 239 31.12 -23.98 -10.44
CA SER A 239 32.47 -24.49 -10.28
C SER A 239 32.41 -26.03 -10.34
N PRO A 240 33.08 -26.69 -11.31
CA PRO A 240 33.10 -28.15 -11.34
C PRO A 240 33.72 -28.64 -10.02
N ILE A 241 33.01 -29.57 -9.36
CA ILE A 241 33.52 -30.33 -8.21
C ILE A 241 34.96 -30.70 -8.54
N SER A 242 35.89 -30.24 -7.70
CA SER A 242 37.31 -30.50 -7.84
C SER A 242 37.52 -31.97 -8.23
N ALA A 243 38.05 -32.21 -9.43
CA ALA A 243 38.59 -33.50 -9.75
C ALA A 243 39.59 -33.83 -8.64
N ASN A 244 39.28 -34.85 -7.85
CA ASN A 244 40.18 -35.44 -6.87
C ASN A 244 41.51 -35.69 -7.58
N VAL A 245 42.52 -34.91 -7.20
CA VAL A 245 43.91 -35.26 -7.42
C VAL A 245 44.45 -35.53 -6.02
N ASP A 246 44.37 -36.80 -5.64
CA ASP A 246 45.17 -37.41 -4.59
C ASP A 246 45.74 -38.71 -5.16
N PRO A 247 46.94 -39.15 -4.76
CA PRO A 247 48.16 -38.40 -4.47
C PRO A 247 49.29 -38.67 -5.49
#